data_AF-R9IZN8-F1
#
_entry.id   AF-R9IZN8-F1
#
_cell.length_a   1.000
_cell.length_b   1.000
_cell.length_c   1.000
_cell.angle_alpha   90.00
_cell.angle_beta   90.00
_cell.angle_gamma   90.00
#
_symmetry.space_group_name_H-M   'P 1'
#
loop_
_entity.id
_entity.type
_entity.pdbx_description
1 polymer ?
#
loop_
_entity_poly.entity_id
_entity_poly.type
_entity_poly.pdbx_seq_one_letter_code
_entity_poly.pdbx_strand_id
1 'polypeptide(L)'
;MADTEQTALTKANNDTQEISIESAESDIKSMIYVIRNQQVMIDSDLAMLYQVETRVLNQAVKRNISRFPERFRFQLTKEEYENLKSQFVISSLEDDNGYGGRRKLPFVFTEQGIAMLSAVLRSDVAIRVSIRIMDTKVGDF
;
A
#
# COMPACT_ATOMS: atom_id res chain seq x y z
N MET A 1 -3.95 47.74 -11.12
CA MET A 1 -4.80 47.20 -10.02
C MET A 1 -5.15 45.73 -10.34
N ALA A 2 -4.17 44.85 -10.55
CA ALA A 2 -4.40 43.44 -10.94
C ALA A 2 -3.51 42.41 -10.20
N ASP A 3 -2.62 42.83 -9.30
CA ASP A 3 -1.64 41.93 -8.68
C ASP A 3 -2.10 41.29 -7.34
N THR A 4 -3.19 41.78 -6.75
CA THR A 4 -3.62 41.32 -5.42
C THR A 4 -4.47 40.04 -5.46
N GLU A 5 -5.18 39.76 -6.56
CA GLU A 5 -6.06 38.58 -6.66
C GLU A 5 -5.33 37.29 -7.04
N GLN A 6 -4.20 37.39 -7.76
CA GLN A 6 -3.46 36.20 -8.22
C GLN A 6 -2.68 35.51 -7.10
N THR A 7 -2.20 36.28 -6.11
CA THR A 7 -1.43 35.77 -4.96
C THR A 7 -2.30 34.99 -3.94
N ALA A 8 -3.60 35.29 -3.85
CA ALA A 8 -4.52 34.58 -2.96
C ALA A 8 -4.95 33.21 -3.53
N LEU A 9 -5.13 33.13 -4.86
CA LEU A 9 -5.51 31.90 -5.56
C LEU A 9 -4.40 30.84 -5.59
N THR A 10 -3.12 31.25 -5.60
CA THR A 10 -1.99 30.30 -5.56
C THR A 10 -1.81 29.65 -4.19
N LYS A 11 -2.10 30.37 -3.10
CA LYS A 11 -1.99 29.84 -1.73
C LYS A 11 -3.07 28.82 -1.41
N ALA A 12 -4.33 29.10 -1.76
CA ALA A 12 -5.44 28.18 -1.53
C ALA A 12 -5.28 26.83 -2.27
N ASN A 13 -4.66 26.85 -3.46
CA ASN A 13 -4.37 25.63 -4.22
C ASN A 13 -3.24 24.80 -3.59
N ASN A 14 -2.23 25.45 -3.01
CA ASN A 14 -1.13 24.78 -2.32
C ASN A 14 -1.59 24.22 -0.97
N ASP A 15 -2.35 24.97 -0.17
CA ASP A 15 -2.90 24.51 1.11
C ASP A 15 -3.84 23.30 0.91
N THR A 16 -4.66 23.31 -0.15
CA THR A 16 -5.54 22.18 -0.49
C THR A 16 -4.75 20.95 -0.97
N GLN A 17 -3.61 21.15 -1.65
CA GLN A 17 -2.72 20.06 -2.05
C GLN A 17 -1.95 19.49 -0.85
N GLU A 18 -1.45 20.32 0.07
CA GLU A 18 -0.73 19.89 1.28
C GLU A 18 -1.65 19.10 2.22
N ILE A 19 -2.89 19.56 2.46
CA ILE A 19 -3.89 18.84 3.26
C ILE A 19 -4.27 17.49 2.61
N SER A 20 -4.30 17.42 1.28
CA SER A 20 -4.56 16.17 0.53
C SER A 20 -3.38 15.19 0.55
N ILE A 21 -2.16 15.69 0.71
CA ILE A 21 -0.93 14.88 0.77
C ILE A 21 -0.73 14.34 2.19
N GLU A 22 -0.91 15.16 3.23
CA GLU A 22 -0.80 14.73 4.64
C GLU A 22 -1.84 13.66 5.00
N SER A 23 -3.08 13.80 4.53
CA SER A 23 -4.10 12.75 4.71
C SER A 23 -3.69 11.44 4.04
N ALA A 24 -3.13 11.50 2.82
CA ALA A 24 -2.69 10.31 2.09
C ALA A 24 -1.43 9.66 2.68
N GLU A 25 -0.54 10.42 3.31
CA GLU A 25 0.62 9.86 4.04
C GLU A 25 0.20 9.14 5.32
N SER A 26 -0.78 9.70 6.05
CA SER A 26 -1.37 9.04 7.23
C SER A 26 -2.01 7.70 6.88
N ASP A 27 -2.63 7.61 5.70
CA ASP A 27 -3.21 6.38 5.17
C ASP A 27 -2.15 5.31 4.89
N ILE A 28 -1.02 5.66 4.25
CA ILE A 28 0.06 4.70 3.94
C ILE A 28 0.69 4.15 5.22
N LYS A 29 0.97 4.99 6.23
CA LYS A 29 1.57 4.53 7.49
C LYS A 29 0.70 3.47 8.19
N SER A 30 -0.62 3.62 8.15
CA SER A 30 -1.57 2.65 8.73
C SER A 30 -1.58 1.27 8.05
N MET A 31 -1.02 1.18 6.84
CA MET A 31 -0.93 -0.05 6.03
C MET A 31 0.46 -0.70 6.10
N ILE A 32 1.36 -0.18 6.94
CA ILE A 32 2.68 -0.77 7.19
C ILE A 32 2.62 -1.62 8.46
N TYR A 33 2.90 -2.91 8.30
CA TYR A 33 2.86 -3.89 9.38
C TYR A 33 4.25 -4.47 9.64
N VAL A 34 4.52 -4.92 10.86
CA VAL A 34 5.75 -5.63 11.19
C VAL A 34 5.43 -7.12 11.33
N ILE A 35 5.91 -7.92 10.38
CA ILE A 35 5.70 -9.37 10.34
C ILE A 35 7.06 -10.04 10.11
N ARG A 36 7.41 -11.03 10.94
CA ARG A 36 8.74 -11.68 10.91
C ARG A 36 9.90 -10.67 10.98
N ASN A 37 9.74 -9.63 11.80
CA ASN A 37 10.69 -8.52 11.94
C ASN A 37 10.96 -7.75 10.65
N GLN A 38 10.04 -7.78 9.69
CA GLN A 38 10.11 -7.04 8.43
C GLN A 38 8.90 -6.11 8.31
N GLN A 39 9.15 -4.89 7.84
CA GLN A 39 8.07 -3.98 7.45
C GLN A 39 7.45 -4.42 6.13
N VAL A 40 6.18 -4.78 6.17
CA VAL A 40 5.44 -5.33 5.04
C VAL A 40 4.11 -4.62 4.82
N MET A 41 3.59 -4.70 3.61
CA MET A 41 2.23 -4.26 3.26
C MET A 41 1.44 -5.42 2.66
N ILE A 42 0.14 -5.48 2.93
CA ILE A 42 -0.75 -6.53 2.44
C ILE A 42 -1.08 -6.30 0.96
N ASP A 43 -1.27 -7.39 0.20
CA ASP A 43 -1.64 -7.34 -1.21
C ASP A 43 -2.91 -6.54 -1.51
N SER A 44 -3.92 -6.57 -0.63
CA SER A 44 -5.14 -5.76 -0.75
C SER A 44 -4.89 -4.27 -0.60
N ASP A 45 -4.04 -3.87 0.35
CA ASP A 45 -3.75 -2.46 0.60
C ASP A 45 -2.91 -1.89 -0.55
N LEU A 46 -1.90 -2.65 -1.00
CA LEU A 46 -1.13 -2.29 -2.18
C LEU A 46 -2.01 -2.22 -3.43
N ALA A 47 -2.94 -3.14 -3.61
CA ALA A 47 -3.85 -3.12 -4.75
C ALA A 47 -4.74 -1.86 -4.73
N MET A 48 -5.25 -1.49 -3.56
CA MET A 48 -6.00 -0.25 -3.36
C MET A 48 -5.16 0.99 -3.69
N LEU A 49 -3.95 1.08 -3.13
CA LEU A 49 -3.04 2.20 -3.39
C LEU A 49 -2.67 2.30 -4.89
N TYR A 50 -2.40 1.16 -5.54
CA TYR A 50 -2.09 1.08 -6.95
C TYR A 50 -3.31 1.19 -7.88
N GLN A 51 -4.52 1.29 -7.33
CA GLN A 51 -5.79 1.37 -8.07
C GLN A 51 -6.00 0.19 -9.02
N VAL A 52 -5.69 -1.02 -8.55
CA VAL A 52 -5.89 -2.28 -9.27
C VAL A 52 -6.63 -3.29 -8.40
N GLU A 53 -7.24 -4.31 -9.00
CA GLU A 53 -7.76 -5.43 -8.22
C GLU A 53 -6.62 -6.24 -7.57
N THR A 54 -6.81 -6.74 -6.35
CA THR A 54 -5.86 -7.63 -5.66
C THR A 54 -5.52 -8.86 -6.51
N ARG A 55 -6.48 -9.38 -7.26
CA ARG A 55 -6.28 -10.51 -8.19
C ARG A 55 -5.35 -10.13 -9.34
N VAL A 56 -5.49 -8.92 -9.89
CA VAL A 56 -4.64 -8.40 -10.98
C VAL A 56 -3.20 -8.20 -10.49
N LEU A 57 -3.01 -7.59 -9.32
CA LEU A 57 -1.71 -7.43 -8.68
C LEU A 57 -1.01 -8.79 -8.50
N ASN A 58 -1.70 -9.75 -7.88
CA ASN A 58 -1.17 -11.08 -7.66
C ASN A 58 -0.89 -11.85 -8.97
N GLN A 59 -1.70 -11.64 -10.01
CA GLN A 59 -1.47 -12.23 -11.32
C GLN A 59 -0.22 -11.64 -12.00
N ALA A 60 -0.01 -10.34 -11.90
CA ALA A 60 1.18 -9.67 -12.44
C ALA A 60 2.46 -10.17 -11.76
N VAL A 61 2.41 -10.35 -10.43
CA VAL A 61 3.50 -10.96 -9.65
C VAL A 61 3.73 -12.40 -10.06
N LYS A 62 2.68 -13.21 -10.18
CA LYS A 62 2.80 -14.62 -10.57
C LYS A 62 3.47 -14.78 -11.94
N ARG A 63 3.16 -13.89 -12.90
CA ARG A 63 3.81 -13.86 -14.22
C ARG A 63 5.29 -13.49 -14.16
N ASN A 64 5.73 -12.81 -13.10
CA ASN A 64 7.08 -12.30 -12.91
C ASN A 64 7.75 -12.88 -11.65
N ILE A 65 7.39 -14.11 -11.26
CA ILE A 65 7.76 -14.66 -9.94
C ILE A 65 9.27 -14.74 -9.70
N SER A 66 10.10 -14.81 -10.76
CA SER A 66 11.56 -14.75 -10.67
C SER A 66 12.09 -13.44 -10.06
N ARG A 67 11.30 -12.36 -10.07
CA ARG A 67 11.62 -11.07 -9.44
C ARG A 67 11.21 -11.00 -7.96
N PHE A 68 10.44 -11.99 -7.47
CA PHE A 68 9.87 -11.99 -6.13
C PHE A 68 10.35 -13.23 -5.35
N PRO A 69 11.63 -13.26 -4.93
CA PRO A 69 12.08 -14.26 -3.95
C PRO A 69 11.27 -14.13 -2.66
N GLU A 70 11.27 -15.17 -1.83
CA GLU A 70 10.46 -15.23 -0.60
C GLU A 70 10.71 -14.03 0.35
N ARG A 71 11.96 -13.58 0.45
CA ARG A 71 12.34 -12.38 1.21
C ARG A 71 11.70 -11.08 0.71
N PHE A 72 11.21 -11.03 -0.53
CA PHE A 72 10.55 -9.85 -1.09
C PHE A 72 9.03 -9.94 -0.95
N ARG A 73 8.50 -11.16 -1.01
CA ARG A 73 7.08 -11.46 -0.93
C ARG A 73 6.88 -12.87 -0.40
N PHE A 74 6.02 -12.99 0.61
CA PHE A 74 5.62 -14.26 1.17
C PHE A 74 4.13 -14.27 1.51
N GLN A 75 3.56 -15.47 1.67
CA GLN A 75 2.19 -15.63 2.13
C GLN A 75 2.19 -15.70 3.66
N LEU A 76 1.23 -15.04 4.30
CA LEU A 76 1.06 -15.17 5.75
C LEU A 76 0.63 -16.59 6.12
N THR A 77 1.05 -17.04 7.30
CA THR A 77 0.43 -18.20 7.95
C THR A 77 -0.93 -17.80 8.51
N LYS A 78 -1.75 -18.80 8.86
CA LYS A 78 -3.03 -18.55 9.52
C LYS A 78 -2.82 -17.78 10.83
N GLU A 79 -1.85 -18.20 11.64
CA GLU A 79 -1.52 -17.56 12.91
C GLU A 79 -1.07 -16.10 12.73
N GLU A 80 -0.19 -15.83 11.76
CA GLU A 80 0.25 -14.46 11.45
C GLU A 80 -0.92 -13.58 11.03
N TYR A 81 -1.85 -14.13 10.24
CA TYR A 81 -3.01 -13.41 9.77
C TYR A 81 -4.03 -13.13 10.89
N GLU A 82 -4.28 -14.09 11.79
CA GLU A 82 -5.15 -13.86 12.95
C GLU A 82 -4.53 -12.85 13.93
N ASN A 83 -3.21 -12.91 14.14
CA ASN A 83 -2.50 -11.92 14.96
C ASN A 83 -2.54 -10.52 14.34
N LEU A 84 -2.43 -10.44 13.01
CA LEU A 84 -2.56 -9.18 12.29
C LEU A 84 -3.96 -8.58 12.44
N LYS A 85 -5.01 -9.41 12.32
CA LYS A 85 -6.41 -9.00 12.51
C LYS A 85 -6.72 -8.56 13.94
N SER A 86 -6.10 -9.17 14.95
CA SER A 86 -6.35 -8.81 16.35
C SER A 86 -5.65 -7.50 16.74
N GLN A 87 -4.49 -7.22 16.14
CA GLN A 87 -3.73 -6.00 16.39
C GLN A 87 -4.24 -4.80 15.59
N PHE A 88 -4.79 -5.03 14.41
CA PHE A 88 -5.26 -3.98 13.51
C PHE A 88 -6.73 -4.20 13.15
N VAL A 89 -7.56 -3.17 13.31
CA VAL A 89 -8.98 -3.18 12.88
C VAL A 89 -9.03 -3.03 11.37
N ILE A 90 -8.68 -4.09 10.63
CA ILE A 90 -8.70 -4.06 9.17
C ILE A 90 -10.15 -4.26 8.70
N SER A 91 -10.87 -3.16 8.52
CA SER A 91 -12.28 -3.12 8.11
C SER A 91 -12.56 -3.80 6.76
N SER A 92 -11.56 -3.85 5.86
CA SER A 92 -11.67 -4.51 4.55
C SER A 92 -11.55 -6.04 4.60
N LEU A 93 -11.34 -6.64 5.78
CA LEU A 93 -11.27 -8.09 5.97
C LEU A 93 -12.53 -8.69 6.62
N GLU A 94 -13.52 -7.84 6.91
CA GLU A 94 -14.85 -8.22 7.35
C GLU A 94 -15.80 -8.20 6.15
N ASP A 95 -15.64 -9.15 5.24
CA ASP A 95 -16.75 -9.71 4.48
C ASP A 95 -16.28 -10.90 3.63
N ASP A 96 -16.62 -12.09 4.11
CA ASP A 96 -17.52 -12.92 3.32
C ASP A 96 -18.25 -13.81 4.34
N ASN A 97 -19.46 -13.38 4.71
CA ASN A 97 -20.59 -14.19 5.19
C ASN A 97 -20.26 -15.33 6.16
N GLY A 98 -20.77 -15.23 7.41
CA GLY A 98 -20.68 -16.27 8.44
C GLY A 98 -20.62 -17.68 7.86
N TYR A 99 -19.65 -18.48 8.34
CA TYR A 99 -19.23 -19.80 7.85
C TYR A 99 -18.10 -19.84 6.79
N GLY A 100 -16.94 -19.23 7.09
CA GLY A 100 -15.66 -19.65 6.51
C GLY A 100 -14.80 -18.49 6.03
N GLY A 101 -13.89 -18.02 6.89
CA GLY A 101 -12.98 -16.91 6.59
C GLY A 101 -12.23 -17.04 5.26
N ARG A 102 -11.60 -15.93 4.82
CA ARG A 102 -10.85 -15.78 3.55
C ARG A 102 -10.22 -17.10 3.10
N ARG A 103 -10.75 -17.72 2.02
CA ARG A 103 -10.30 -19.04 1.53
C ARG A 103 -8.81 -19.09 1.19
N LYS A 104 -8.18 -17.93 0.99
CA LYS A 104 -6.76 -17.78 0.71
C LYS A 104 -6.16 -16.70 1.60
N LEU A 105 -5.09 -17.08 2.32
CA LEU A 105 -4.30 -16.15 3.14
C LEU A 105 -3.64 -15.10 2.24
N PRO A 106 -3.55 -13.84 2.69
CA PRO A 106 -2.97 -12.78 1.88
C PRO A 106 -1.48 -12.99 1.64
N PHE A 107 -1.00 -12.39 0.55
CA PHE A 107 0.42 -12.13 0.38
C PHE A 107 0.79 -10.80 0.99
N VAL A 108 2.01 -10.74 1.50
CA VAL A 108 2.62 -9.49 1.97
C VAL A 108 3.89 -9.21 1.19
N PHE A 109 4.22 -7.92 1.09
CA PHE A 109 5.35 -7.42 0.32
C PHE A 109 6.21 -6.53 1.19
N THR A 110 7.51 -6.80 1.17
CA THR A 110 8.53 -5.92 1.73
C THR A 110 8.74 -4.71 0.82
N GLU A 111 9.56 -3.76 1.27
CA GLU A 111 10.03 -2.65 0.47
C GLU A 111 10.62 -3.10 -0.88
N GLN A 112 11.51 -4.10 -0.88
CA GLN A 112 12.12 -4.58 -2.11
C GLN A 112 11.07 -5.26 -3.03
N GLY A 113 10.05 -5.89 -2.45
CA GLY A 113 8.89 -6.39 -3.19
C GLY A 113 8.07 -5.27 -3.82
N ILE A 114 7.84 -4.18 -3.10
CA ILE A 114 7.13 -2.98 -3.57
C ILE A 114 7.91 -2.31 -4.71
N ALA A 115 9.23 -2.22 -4.60
CA ALA A 115 10.10 -1.74 -5.68
C ALA A 115 9.92 -2.59 -6.95
N MET A 116 9.83 -3.92 -6.82
CA MET A 116 9.58 -4.82 -7.95
C MET A 116 8.17 -4.68 -8.53
N LEU A 117 7.16 -4.31 -7.73
CA LEU A 117 5.80 -4.05 -8.22
C LEU A 117 5.77 -2.88 -9.19
N SER A 118 6.52 -1.80 -8.94
CA SER A 118 6.60 -0.65 -9.85
C SER A 118 7.05 -1.04 -11.27
N ALA A 119 8.05 -1.92 -11.37
CA ALA A 119 8.60 -2.42 -12.63
C ALA A 119 7.66 -3.39 -13.37
N VAL A 120 6.73 -4.02 -12.65
CA VAL A 120 5.82 -5.04 -13.19
C VAL A 120 4.47 -4.44 -13.59
N LEU A 121 3.92 -3.50 -12.81
CA LEU A 121 2.62 -2.87 -13.09
C LEU A 121 2.71 -1.82 -14.21
N ARG A 122 3.84 -1.11 -14.33
CA ARG A 122 4.14 -0.19 -15.45
C ARG A 122 3.06 0.86 -15.73
N SER A 123 2.50 1.48 -14.68
CA SER A 123 1.59 2.63 -14.80
C SER A 123 2.14 3.84 -14.04
N ASP A 124 1.80 5.05 -14.49
CA ASP A 124 2.22 6.28 -13.81
C ASP A 124 1.70 6.35 -12.36
N VAL A 125 0.50 5.78 -12.13
CA VAL A 125 -0.06 5.63 -10.79
C VAL A 125 0.85 4.72 -9.95
N ALA A 126 1.26 3.57 -10.48
CA ALA A 126 2.13 2.65 -9.77
C ALA A 126 3.49 3.27 -9.45
N ILE A 127 4.08 4.01 -10.39
CA ILE A 127 5.35 4.70 -10.15
C ILE A 127 5.22 5.70 -9.00
N ARG A 128 4.21 6.59 -9.04
CA ARG A 128 4.00 7.61 -7.99
C ARG A 128 3.73 6.99 -6.62
N VAL A 129 2.89 5.97 -6.56
CA VAL A 129 2.54 5.28 -5.31
C VAL A 129 3.75 4.57 -4.72
N SER A 130 4.55 3.88 -5.54
CA SER A 130 5.77 3.23 -5.05
C SER A 130 6.75 4.23 -4.45
N ILE A 131 6.95 5.39 -5.09
CA ILE A 131 7.81 6.46 -4.55
C ILE A 131 7.31 6.92 -3.19
N ARG A 132 6.01 7.25 -3.08
CA ARG A 132 5.40 7.68 -1.81
C ARG A 132 5.58 6.65 -0.69
N ILE A 133 5.35 5.37 -0.97
CA ILE A 133 5.53 4.31 0.02
C ILE A 133 6.99 4.23 0.51
N MET A 134 7.96 4.41 -0.37
CA MET A 134 9.37 4.43 0.03
C MET A 134 9.70 5.64 0.90
N ASP A 135 9.25 6.84 0.51
CA ASP A 135 9.50 8.08 1.26
C ASP A 135 8.90 8.00 2.67
N THR A 136 7.69 7.45 2.81
CA THR A 136 7.04 7.23 4.12
C THR A 136 7.82 6.27 5.01
N LYS A 137 8.47 5.24 4.45
CA LYS A 137 9.25 4.26 5.22
C LYS A 137 10.62 4.76 5.67
N VAL A 138 11.21 5.68 4.92
CA VAL A 138 12.52 6.27 5.24
C VAL A 138 12.42 7.36 6.32
N GLY A 139 11.20 7.83 6.64
CA GLY A 139 10.96 9.03 7.44
C GLY A 139 10.97 8.91 8.97
N ASP A 140 11.06 7.74 9.60
CA ASP A 140 10.95 7.63 11.06
C ASP A 140 12.00 6.66 11.67
N PHE A 141 13.20 7.19 11.98
CA PHE A 141 14.17 6.62 12.95
C PHE A 141 14.88 7.72 13.72
#